data_AF-A0A2V9XEB4-F1
#
_entry.id   AF-A0A2V9XEB4-F1
#
_cell.length_a   1.000
_cell.length_b   1.000
_cell.length_c   1.000
_cell.angle_alpha   90.00
_cell.angle_beta   90.00
_cell.angle_gamma   90.00
#
_symmetry.space_group_name_H-M   'P 1'
#
loop_
_entity.id
_entity.type
_entity.pdbx_description
1 polymer ?
#
loop_
_entity_poly.entity_id
_entity_poly.type
_entity_poly.pdbx_seq_one_letter_code
_entity_poly.pdbx_strand_id
1 'polypeptide(L)'
;MKSKLPLLIGVVCLSAFSCAQGVSLPQPPQVRAKNHVVSVTLHAVNENGKDAFAFNGKTVAPVIRASPGDVLKITYINDLPSKSPESCAVNPCMDMTNLHFHGLSISPESPQDDVLTMLAKPGQVLH
;
A
#
# COMPACT_ATOMS: atom_id res chain seq x y z
N MET A 1 2.68 83.03 6.84
CA MET A 1 3.97 82.41 6.45
C MET A 1 4.49 81.54 7.59
N LYS A 2 5.04 80.37 7.21
CA LYS A 2 5.66 79.29 8.02
C LYS A 2 4.72 78.17 8.48
N SER A 3 4.53 77.22 7.56
CA SER A 3 4.01 75.87 7.81
C SER A 3 5.00 75.05 8.64
N LYS A 4 4.50 74.27 9.60
CA LYS A 4 5.26 73.18 10.23
C LYS A 4 4.69 71.86 9.71
N LEU A 5 5.50 71.14 8.93
CA LEU A 5 5.18 69.82 8.38
C LEU A 5 5.63 68.76 9.41
N PRO A 6 4.75 67.90 9.94
CA PRO A 6 5.18 66.81 10.79
C PRO A 6 5.73 65.67 9.93
N LEU A 7 6.95 65.24 10.23
CA LEU A 7 7.58 64.08 9.63
C LEU A 7 7.08 62.82 10.36
N LEU A 8 6.17 62.05 9.74
CA LEU A 8 5.84 60.71 10.20
C LEU A 8 6.90 59.72 9.68
N ILE A 9 7.69 59.15 10.59
CA ILE A 9 8.55 58.01 10.31
C ILE A 9 7.67 56.76 10.36
N GLY A 10 7.22 56.28 9.20
CA GLY A 10 6.51 55.01 9.09
C GLY A 10 7.50 53.85 9.16
N VAL A 11 7.47 53.07 10.25
CA VAL A 11 8.18 51.80 10.33
C VAL A 11 7.44 50.79 9.46
N VAL A 12 8.01 50.46 8.30
CA VAL A 12 7.50 49.39 7.44
C VAL A 12 8.06 48.07 7.96
N CYS A 13 7.27 47.34 8.75
CA CYS A 13 7.56 45.93 9.04
C CYS A 13 7.24 45.10 7.79
N LEU A 14 8.27 44.74 7.01
CA LEU A 14 8.17 43.69 6.00
C LEU A 14 8.04 42.34 6.73
N SER A 15 6.82 41.81 6.84
CA SER A 15 6.63 40.42 7.24
C SER A 15 7.07 39.51 6.08
N ALA A 16 8.25 38.90 6.21
CA ALA A 16 8.69 37.86 5.30
C ALA A 16 7.80 36.62 5.47
N PHE A 17 6.85 36.44 4.54
CA PHE A 17 6.11 35.19 4.42
C PHE A 17 7.07 34.13 3.86
N SER A 18 7.66 33.35 4.75
CA SER A 18 8.42 32.17 4.37
C SER A 18 7.43 31.09 3.92
N CYS A 19 7.24 30.92 2.62
CA CYS A 19 6.48 29.80 2.09
C CYS A 19 7.33 28.52 2.25
N ALA A 20 7.02 27.72 3.26
CA ALA A 20 7.51 26.34 3.32
C ALA A 20 6.98 25.61 2.08
N GLN A 21 7.86 25.34 1.12
CA GLN A 21 7.53 24.51 -0.04
C GLN A 21 7.44 23.05 0.43
N GLY A 22 6.23 22.61 0.74
CA GLY A 22 5.97 21.20 1.01
C GLY A 22 6.12 20.39 -0.28
N VAL A 23 7.10 19.49 -0.35
CA VAL A 23 7.19 18.52 -1.44
C VAL A 23 6.03 17.53 -1.27
N SER A 24 5.13 17.48 -2.25
CA SER A 24 4.07 16.48 -2.28
C SER A 24 4.64 15.16 -2.78
N LEU A 25 4.64 14.14 -1.92
CA LEU A 25 5.02 12.78 -2.29
C LEU A 25 3.79 11.99 -2.75
N PRO A 26 3.90 11.18 -3.81
CA PRO A 26 2.82 10.32 -4.25
C PRO A 26 2.46 9.33 -3.13
N GLN A 27 1.17 9.22 -2.84
CA GLN A 27 0.65 8.22 -1.92
C GLN A 27 0.29 6.95 -2.71
N PRO A 28 0.54 5.76 -2.15
CA PRO A 28 0.04 4.53 -2.74
C PRO A 28 -1.50 4.54 -2.80
N PRO A 29 -2.11 3.79 -3.75
CA PRO A 29 -3.55 3.60 -3.77
C PRO A 29 -4.01 3.00 -2.43
N GLN A 30 -5.25 3.30 -2.04
CA GLN A 30 -5.80 2.84 -0.76
C GLN A 30 -7.15 2.19 -0.96
N VAL A 31 -7.43 1.16 -0.18
CA VAL A 31 -8.75 0.53 -0.07
C VAL A 31 -9.25 0.73 1.35
N ARG A 32 -10.51 1.15 1.50
CA ARG A 32 -11.16 1.44 2.78
C ARG A 32 -12.45 0.65 2.90
N ALA A 33 -12.90 0.45 4.13
CA ALA A 33 -14.14 -0.24 4.40
C ALA A 33 -15.34 0.50 3.81
N LYS A 34 -16.29 -0.27 3.27
CA LYS A 34 -17.66 0.16 2.96
C LYS A 34 -18.59 -0.78 3.71
N ASN A 35 -19.46 -0.24 4.55
CA ASN A 35 -20.38 -1.02 5.39
C ASN A 35 -19.66 -2.14 6.16
N HIS A 36 -18.58 -1.79 6.86
CA HIS A 36 -17.72 -2.72 7.63
C HIS A 36 -17.01 -3.81 6.82
N VAL A 37 -16.95 -3.71 5.50
CA VAL A 37 -16.19 -4.65 4.66
C VAL A 37 -15.14 -3.91 3.86
N VAL A 38 -13.88 -4.30 4.03
CA VAL A 38 -12.79 -3.90 3.14
C VAL A 38 -12.61 -5.01 2.10
N SER A 39 -13.03 -4.78 0.86
CA SER A 39 -12.91 -5.76 -0.22
C SER A 39 -11.81 -5.38 -1.19
N VAL A 40 -10.89 -6.31 -1.45
CA VAL A 40 -9.75 -6.08 -2.34
C VAL A 40 -9.43 -7.35 -3.14
N THR A 41 -9.05 -7.18 -4.40
CA THR A 41 -8.45 -8.23 -5.23
C THR A 41 -6.98 -7.89 -5.42
N LEU A 42 -6.09 -8.80 -5.02
CA LEU A 42 -4.64 -8.65 -5.15
C LEU A 42 -4.12 -9.73 -6.09
N HIS A 43 -3.33 -9.32 -7.07
CA HIS A 43 -2.63 -10.22 -7.96
C HIS A 43 -1.16 -10.27 -7.53
N ALA A 44 -0.60 -11.46 -7.30
CA ALA A 44 0.85 -11.63 -7.29
C ALA A 44 1.32 -11.77 -8.73
N VAL A 45 2.18 -10.86 -9.19
CA VAL A 45 2.67 -10.79 -10.57
C VAL A 45 4.19 -10.71 -10.56
N ASN A 46 4.81 -11.14 -11.66
CA ASN A 46 6.22 -10.86 -11.92
C ASN A 46 6.32 -9.70 -12.93
N GLU A 47 6.80 -8.55 -12.47
CA GLU A 47 7.04 -7.39 -13.32
C GLU A 47 8.54 -7.19 -13.51
N ASN A 48 9.02 -7.32 -14.74
CA ASN A 48 10.43 -7.16 -15.09
C ASN A 48 11.39 -8.05 -14.27
N GLY A 49 11.01 -9.30 -14.01
CA GLY A 49 11.81 -10.25 -13.23
C GLY A 49 11.69 -10.07 -11.72
N LYS A 50 10.81 -9.20 -11.23
CA LYS A 50 10.57 -8.99 -9.81
C LYS A 50 9.13 -9.32 -9.43
N ASP A 51 8.98 -10.14 -8.40
CA ASP A 51 7.68 -10.43 -7.83
C ASP A 51 7.14 -9.20 -7.10
N ALA A 52 5.86 -8.91 -7.33
CA ALA A 52 5.18 -7.75 -6.80
C ALA A 52 3.68 -8.01 -6.66
N PHE A 53 2.99 -7.14 -5.92
CA PHE A 53 1.52 -7.10 -5.94
C PHE A 53 1.03 -6.10 -6.97
N ALA A 54 0.09 -6.53 -7.80
CA ALA A 54 -0.70 -5.67 -8.66
C ALA A 54 -2.12 -5.50 -8.12
N PHE A 55 -2.63 -4.28 -8.26
CA PHE A 55 -3.95 -3.86 -7.84
C PHE A 55 -4.55 -2.91 -8.88
N ASN A 56 -5.81 -3.16 -9.26
CA ASN A 56 -6.53 -2.38 -10.29
C ASN A 56 -5.71 -2.21 -11.60
N GLY A 57 -5.07 -3.29 -12.06
CA GLY A 57 -4.32 -3.33 -13.32
C GLY A 57 -2.98 -2.59 -13.29
N LYS A 58 -2.49 -2.19 -12.10
CA LYS A 58 -1.18 -1.55 -11.93
C LYS A 58 -0.34 -2.35 -10.94
N THR A 59 0.95 -2.50 -11.22
CA THR A 59 1.91 -3.16 -10.32
C THR A 59 2.29 -2.24 -9.16
N VAL A 60 1.32 -2.00 -8.28
CA VAL A 60 1.47 -1.21 -7.06
C VAL A 60 0.57 -1.80 -5.98
N ALA A 61 1.16 -2.18 -4.85
CA ALA A 61 0.40 -2.68 -3.72
C ALA A 61 -0.46 -1.54 -3.10
N PRO A 62 -1.73 -1.80 -2.75
CA PRO A 62 -2.56 -0.82 -2.08
C PRO A 62 -2.30 -0.83 -0.56
N VAL A 63 -2.56 0.31 0.09
CA VAL A 63 -2.73 0.36 1.55
C VAL A 63 -4.16 -0.06 1.88
N ILE A 64 -4.29 -1.18 2.57
CA ILE A 64 -5.58 -1.65 3.10
C ILE A 64 -5.83 -0.95 4.44
N ARG A 65 -6.90 -0.16 4.52
CA ARG A 65 -7.29 0.56 5.75
C ARG A 65 -8.59 -0.01 6.30
N ALA A 66 -8.46 -0.72 7.41
CA ALA A 66 -9.55 -1.27 8.21
C ALA A 66 -9.63 -0.58 9.57
N SER A 67 -10.81 -0.66 10.18
CA SER A 67 -11.04 -0.32 11.60
C SER A 67 -11.32 -1.60 12.39
N PRO A 68 -11.15 -1.60 13.73
CA PRO A 68 -11.59 -2.72 14.56
C PRO A 68 -13.05 -3.08 14.30
N GLY A 69 -13.32 -4.38 14.10
CA GLY A 69 -14.64 -4.90 13.76
C GLY A 69 -14.97 -4.97 12.27
N ASP A 70 -14.14 -4.39 11.39
CA ASP A 70 -14.30 -4.58 9.95
C ASP A 70 -13.90 -6.00 9.51
N VAL A 71 -14.55 -6.48 8.45
CA VAL A 71 -14.19 -7.71 7.76
C VAL A 71 -13.28 -7.39 6.58
N LEU A 72 -12.10 -8.00 6.56
CA LEU A 72 -11.19 -8.01 5.42
C LEU A 72 -11.59 -9.15 4.48
N LYS A 73 -12.07 -8.82 3.28
CA LYS A 73 -12.39 -9.79 2.23
C LYS A 73 -11.40 -9.65 1.08
N ILE A 74 -10.42 -10.54 1.05
CA ILE A 74 -9.30 -10.48 0.11
C ILE A 74 -9.45 -11.61 -0.90
N THR A 75 -9.44 -11.29 -2.18
CA THR A 75 -9.27 -12.29 -3.25
C THR A 75 -7.83 -12.23 -3.71
N TYR A 76 -7.05 -13.26 -3.40
CA TYR A 76 -5.66 -13.37 -3.81
C TYR A 76 -5.56 -14.24 -5.05
N ILE A 77 -4.91 -13.73 -6.09
CA ILE A 77 -4.73 -14.42 -7.37
C ILE A 77 -3.22 -14.57 -7.60
N ASN A 78 -2.75 -15.80 -7.76
CA ASN A 78 -1.34 -16.06 -8.06
C ASN A 78 -1.14 -16.05 -9.58
N ASP A 79 -0.67 -14.94 -10.14
CA ASP A 79 -0.29 -14.79 -11.56
C ASP A 79 1.23 -14.89 -11.77
N LEU A 80 1.98 -15.41 -10.78
CA LEU A 80 3.41 -15.66 -10.92
C LEU A 80 3.68 -16.82 -11.89
N PRO A 81 4.87 -16.89 -12.51
CA PRO A 81 5.20 -18.01 -13.39
C PRO A 81 5.33 -19.34 -12.63
N SER A 82 4.90 -20.45 -13.25
CA SER A 82 5.07 -21.83 -12.73
C SER A 82 6.51 -22.27 -12.51
N LYS A 83 7.46 -21.54 -13.06
CA LYS A 83 8.87 -21.72 -12.77
C LYS A 83 9.40 -20.43 -12.20
N SER A 84 9.74 -20.44 -10.92
CA SER A 84 10.41 -19.31 -10.29
C SER A 84 11.75 -19.04 -11.03
N PRO A 85 12.05 -17.77 -11.34
CA PRO A 85 13.37 -17.39 -11.84
C PRO A 85 14.46 -17.47 -10.76
N GLU A 86 14.07 -17.64 -9.49
CA GLU A 86 14.99 -17.73 -8.36
C GLU A 86 15.54 -19.15 -8.15
N SER A 87 16.77 -19.22 -7.65
CA SER A 87 17.40 -20.47 -7.24
C SER A 87 17.31 -20.61 -5.72
N CYS A 88 16.58 -21.63 -5.26
CA CYS A 88 16.55 -22.01 -3.86
C CYS A 88 17.73 -22.95 -3.54
N ALA A 89 18.04 -23.12 -2.25
CA ALA A 89 19.32 -23.69 -1.79
C ALA A 89 19.66 -25.08 -2.35
N VAL A 90 18.67 -25.95 -2.53
CA VAL A 90 18.90 -27.36 -2.91
C VAL A 90 18.01 -27.82 -4.07
N ASN A 91 16.94 -27.08 -4.37
CA ASN A 91 15.94 -27.39 -5.38
C ASN A 91 15.44 -26.09 -6.04
N PRO A 92 14.76 -26.16 -7.20
CA PRO A 92 13.95 -25.03 -7.68
C PRO A 92 13.03 -24.52 -6.55
N CYS A 93 12.87 -23.21 -6.46
CA CYS A 93 11.92 -22.65 -5.52
C CYS A 93 10.52 -23.19 -5.79
N MET A 94 9.71 -23.32 -4.73
CA MET A 94 8.31 -23.70 -4.87
C MET A 94 7.58 -22.64 -5.72
N ASP A 95 6.60 -23.09 -6.51
CA ASP A 95 5.78 -22.22 -7.36
C ASP A 95 4.51 -21.73 -6.65
N MET A 96 4.29 -22.16 -5.41
CA MET A 96 3.13 -21.84 -4.60
C MET A 96 3.38 -20.65 -3.68
N THR A 97 2.36 -19.83 -3.50
CA THR A 97 2.39 -18.63 -2.66
C THR A 97 1.12 -18.47 -1.85
N ASN A 98 1.17 -17.60 -0.83
CA ASN A 98 0.02 -17.19 -0.03
C ASN A 98 0.21 -15.77 0.49
N LEU A 99 -0.65 -15.37 1.43
CA LEU A 99 -0.56 -14.11 2.15
C LEU A 99 -0.23 -14.39 3.62
N HIS A 100 0.56 -13.49 4.22
CA HIS A 100 0.79 -13.44 5.66
C HIS A 100 0.52 -12.02 6.18
N PHE A 101 -0.14 -11.92 7.33
CA PHE A 101 -0.53 -10.64 7.92
C PHE A 101 0.29 -10.26 9.15
N HIS A 102 1.31 -9.42 8.95
CA HIS A 102 2.16 -8.94 10.03
C HIS A 102 1.37 -8.14 11.08
N GLY A 103 1.46 -8.59 12.34
CA GLY A 103 0.94 -7.88 13.50
C GLY A 103 -0.58 -8.02 13.73
N LEU A 104 -1.29 -8.77 12.89
CA LEU A 104 -2.69 -9.09 13.14
C LEU A 104 -2.79 -10.30 14.08
N SER A 105 -3.54 -10.15 15.17
CA SER A 105 -3.88 -11.25 16.07
C SER A 105 -5.14 -11.98 15.57
N ILE A 106 -5.00 -12.71 14.48
CA ILE A 106 -6.08 -13.47 13.82
C ILE A 106 -5.82 -14.98 13.86
N SER A 107 -6.80 -15.79 13.44
CA SER A 107 -6.67 -17.24 13.43
C SER A 107 -5.54 -17.69 12.50
N PRO A 108 -4.72 -18.68 12.87
CA PRO A 108 -3.76 -19.31 11.98
C PRO A 108 -4.40 -20.36 11.06
N GLU A 109 -5.70 -20.61 11.20
CA GLU A 109 -6.43 -21.61 10.42
C GLU A 109 -7.06 -20.99 9.16
N SER A 110 -7.16 -21.76 8.08
CA SER A 110 -7.84 -21.34 6.85
C SER A 110 -9.29 -20.91 7.13
N PRO A 111 -9.78 -19.79 6.57
CA PRO A 111 -9.15 -18.99 5.51
C PRO A 111 -8.39 -17.74 5.99
N GLN A 112 -7.92 -17.70 7.24
CA GLN A 112 -7.24 -16.54 7.83
C GLN A 112 -5.71 -16.60 7.57
N ASP A 113 -4.88 -16.45 8.60
CA ASP A 113 -3.40 -16.41 8.45
C ASP A 113 -2.79 -17.83 8.42
N ASP A 114 -3.36 -18.72 7.61
CA ASP A 114 -2.82 -20.07 7.41
C ASP A 114 -1.63 -20.06 6.45
N VAL A 115 -0.46 -19.85 7.03
CA VAL A 115 0.79 -19.77 6.29
C VAL A 115 1.30 -21.14 5.80
N LEU A 116 0.70 -22.25 6.23
CA LEU A 116 1.23 -23.60 5.98
C LEU A 116 0.44 -24.36 4.91
N THR A 117 -0.89 -24.30 4.95
CA THR A 117 -1.74 -25.17 4.11
C THR A 117 -2.58 -24.41 3.08
N MET A 118 -2.85 -23.13 3.31
CA MET A 118 -3.57 -22.28 2.38
C MET A 118 -2.60 -21.68 1.35
N LEU A 119 -2.35 -22.42 0.27
CA LEU A 119 -1.39 -22.10 -0.79
C LEU A 119 -2.05 -22.07 -2.16
N ALA A 120 -1.67 -21.11 -3.01
CA ALA A 120 -2.07 -21.04 -4.42
C ALA A 120 -0.89 -21.33 -5.33
N LYS A 121 -1.06 -22.27 -6.26
CA LYS A 121 -0.22 -22.41 -7.46
C LYS A 121 -0.54 -21.31 -8.47
N PRO A 122 0.31 -21.11 -9.49
CA PRO A 122 0.02 -20.19 -10.57
C PRO A 122 -1.32 -20.47 -11.24
N GLY A 123 -2.09 -19.41 -11.49
CA GLY A 123 -3.46 -19.44 -11.98
C GLY A 123 -4.52 -19.79 -10.94
N GLN A 124 -4.16 -20.07 -9.68
CA GLN A 124 -5.12 -20.35 -8.62
C GLN A 124 -5.48 -19.10 -7.82
N VAL A 125 -6.63 -19.19 -7.14
CA VAL A 125 -7.24 -18.11 -6.36
C VAL A 125 -7.49 -18.59 -4.94
N LEU A 126 -7.17 -17.73 -3.96
CA LEU A 126 -7.55 -17.89 -2.55
C LEU A 126 -8.62 -16.86 -2.18
N HIS A 127 -9.54 -17.24 -1.29
CA HIS A 127 -10.68 -16.45 -0.85
C HIS A 127 -10.80 -16.40 0.67
#